data_AF-A0A4Y0BSY3-F1
#
_entry.id   AF-A0A4Y0BSY3-F1
#
_cell.length_a   1.000
_cell.length_b   1.000
_cell.length_c   1.000
_cell.angle_alpha   90.00
_cell.angle_beta   90.00
_cell.angle_gamma   90.00
#
_symmetry.space_group_name_H-M   'P 1'
#
loop_
_entity.id
_entity.type
_entity.pdbx_description
1 polymer ?
#
loop_
_entity_poly.entity_id
_entity_poly.type
_entity_poly.pdbx_seq_one_letter_code
_entity_poly.pdbx_strand_id
1 'polypeptide(L)'
;MADGFPQLDLPVLAPFAWKELHVKDFNNNMLRFNAELKDGITRGLNQFNITSLNVHIPSRKLDFKLTFPSVQTIGRYVAKGQLAGFVPFDRSGSFMSVNACDIVRDELQRGLQTRTYILH
;
A
#
# COMPACT_ATOMS: atom_id res chain seq x y z
N MET A 1 -1.71 -9.92 17.32
CA MET A 1 -1.11 -9.98 15.97
C MET A 1 -0.77 -8.59 15.41
N ALA A 2 -1.30 -7.49 15.99
CA ALA A 2 -0.94 -6.11 15.63
C ALA A 2 0.52 -5.75 15.97
N ASP A 3 1.07 -6.30 17.04
CA ASP A 3 2.39 -5.96 17.61
C ASP A 3 3.56 -6.75 16.98
N GLY A 4 3.35 -7.34 15.81
CA GLY A 4 4.28 -8.30 15.20
C GLY A 4 4.22 -9.67 15.88
N PHE A 5 4.91 -10.63 15.29
CA PHE A 5 5.08 -11.97 15.87
C PHE A 5 6.58 -12.28 15.85
N PRO A 6 7.34 -11.84 16.86
CA PRO A 6 8.81 -11.94 16.86
C PRO A 6 9.31 -13.39 16.73
N GLN A 7 8.53 -14.35 17.23
CA GLN A 7 8.83 -15.79 17.11
C GLN A 7 8.76 -16.32 15.66
N LEU A 8 8.14 -15.56 14.75
CA LEU A 8 7.97 -15.89 13.33
C LEU A 8 8.61 -14.84 12.41
N ASP A 9 9.42 -13.92 12.96
CA ASP A 9 10.02 -12.81 12.21
C ASP A 9 9.01 -11.92 11.46
N LEU A 10 7.77 -11.87 11.95
CA LEU A 10 6.72 -11.05 11.35
C LEU A 10 6.81 -9.62 11.89
N PRO A 11 7.09 -8.61 11.04
CA PRO A 11 7.22 -7.23 11.49
C PRO A 11 5.90 -6.67 12.00
N VAL A 12 5.98 -5.63 12.81
CA VAL A 12 4.82 -4.85 13.25
C VAL A 12 4.16 -4.24 12.02
N LEU A 13 2.93 -4.66 11.71
CA LEU A 13 2.21 -4.20 10.52
C LEU A 13 1.54 -2.84 10.70
N ALA A 14 1.30 -2.40 11.94
CA ALA A 14 0.75 -1.07 12.22
C ALA A 14 1.30 -0.49 13.54
N PRO A 15 1.80 0.76 13.55
CA PRO A 15 1.99 1.64 12.39
C PRO A 15 3.12 1.14 11.49
N PHE A 16 2.86 1.04 10.18
CA PHE A 16 3.88 0.78 9.17
C PHE A 16 4.51 2.10 8.74
N ALA A 17 5.78 2.30 9.08
CA ALA A 17 6.54 3.47 8.68
C ALA A 17 7.34 3.18 7.40
N TRP A 18 7.28 4.09 6.43
CA TRP A 18 8.03 4.00 5.17
C TRP A 18 8.70 5.34 4.84
N LYS A 19 9.89 5.27 4.25
CA LYS A 19 10.74 6.46 4.03
C LYS A 19 10.31 7.26 2.81
N GLU A 20 10.15 6.58 1.68
CA GLU A 20 9.93 7.25 0.41
C GLU A 20 9.17 6.36 -0.57
N LEU A 21 8.25 6.94 -1.32
CA LEU A 21 7.53 6.32 -2.43
C LEU A 21 7.50 7.28 -3.60
N HIS A 22 7.76 6.77 -4.80
CA HIS A 22 7.75 7.58 -6.02
C HIS A 22 6.58 7.17 -6.92
N VAL A 23 5.76 8.15 -7.26
CA VAL A 23 4.81 8.07 -8.37
C VAL A 23 5.47 8.73 -9.56
N LYS A 24 5.85 7.92 -10.55
CA LYS A 24 6.47 8.40 -11.79
C LYS A 24 5.51 8.25 -12.95
N ASP A 25 5.56 9.23 -13.84
CA ASP A 25 4.88 9.24 -15.13
C ASP A 25 3.36 9.03 -15.05
N PHE A 26 2.73 9.54 -13.97
CA PHE A 26 1.28 9.59 -13.95
C PHE A 26 0.82 10.50 -15.07
N ASN A 27 -0.01 9.96 -15.95
CA ASN A 27 -0.53 10.68 -17.10
C ASN A 27 -1.96 10.22 -17.39
N ASN A 28 -2.90 11.14 -17.25
CA ASN A 28 -4.19 11.04 -17.90
C ASN A 28 -4.37 12.29 -18.78
N ASN A 29 -5.36 12.28 -19.70
CA ASN A 29 -5.58 13.37 -20.64
C ASN A 29 -5.71 14.78 -20.01
N MET A 30 -5.95 14.87 -18.70
CA MET A 30 -6.16 16.11 -17.96
C MET A 30 -5.02 16.45 -16.98
N LEU A 31 -4.19 15.49 -16.57
CA LEU A 31 -3.24 15.63 -15.49
C LEU A 31 -2.02 14.75 -15.75
N ARG A 32 -0.86 15.39 -15.83
CA ARG A 32 0.46 14.75 -15.89
C ARG A 32 1.26 15.14 -14.67
N PHE A 33 1.75 14.19 -13.87
CA PHE A 33 2.58 14.54 -12.73
C PHE A 33 3.53 13.43 -12.28
N ASN A 34 4.56 13.87 -11.58
CA ASN A 34 5.42 13.05 -10.75
C ASN A 34 5.22 13.49 -9.30
N ALA A 35 5.18 12.53 -8.38
CA ALA A 35 5.12 12.81 -6.95
C ALA A 35 6.11 11.96 -6.17
N GLU A 36 6.76 12.59 -5.22
CA GLU A 36 7.54 11.94 -4.17
C GLU A 36 6.75 12.05 -2.88
N LEU A 37 6.41 10.91 -2.29
CA LEU A 37 5.83 10.84 -0.96
C LEU A 37 6.94 10.47 0.03
N LYS A 38 7.00 11.14 1.18
CA LYS A 38 8.07 11.01 2.17
C LYS A 38 7.53 10.90 3.59
N ASP A 39 8.28 10.21 4.44
CA ASP A 39 8.02 10.00 5.87
C ASP A 39 6.59 9.57 6.16
N GLY A 40 6.15 8.55 5.43
CA GLY A 40 4.81 8.06 5.54
C GLY A 40 4.62 7.15 6.74
N ILE A 41 3.49 7.33 7.42
CA ILE A 41 3.04 6.46 8.50
C ILE A 41 1.66 5.94 8.11
N THR A 42 1.56 4.63 7.93
CA THR A 42 0.32 3.92 7.61
C THR A 42 -0.21 3.17 8.83
N ARG A 43 -1.48 3.40 9.18
CA ARG A 43 -2.18 2.80 10.32
C ARG A 43 -3.42 2.04 9.84
N GLY A 44 -3.92 1.13 10.66
CA GLY A 44 -5.11 0.34 10.35
C GLY A 44 -4.83 -1.00 9.66
N LEU A 45 -3.57 -1.27 9.29
CA LEU A 45 -3.14 -2.57 8.74
C LEU A 45 -3.20 -3.71 9.77
N ASN A 46 -3.39 -3.40 11.06
CA ASN A 46 -3.65 -4.36 12.12
C ASN A 46 -5.14 -4.69 12.30
N GLN A 47 -6.03 -3.93 11.66
CA GLN A 47 -7.46 -4.15 11.65
C GLN A 47 -7.80 -4.73 10.28
N PHE A 48 -7.83 -6.05 10.17
CA PHE A 48 -8.17 -6.73 8.91
C PHE A 48 -9.16 -7.84 9.15
N ASN A 49 -9.97 -8.13 8.14
CA ASN A 49 -10.81 -9.33 8.11
C ASN A 49 -10.26 -10.29 7.07
N ILE A 50 -10.13 -11.56 7.44
CA ILE A 50 -9.77 -12.62 6.49
C ILE A 50 -11.06 -13.03 5.78
N THR A 51 -11.18 -12.69 4.49
CA THR A 51 -12.37 -13.05 3.69
C THR A 51 -12.20 -14.38 2.97
N SER A 52 -10.97 -14.83 2.77
CA SER A 52 -10.68 -16.14 2.18
C SER A 52 -9.32 -16.64 2.62
N LEU A 53 -9.24 -17.94 2.90
CA LEU A 53 -8.00 -18.66 3.16
C LEU A 53 -8.09 -19.99 2.39
N ASN A 54 -7.25 -20.16 1.38
CA ASN A 54 -7.18 -21.37 0.59
C ASN A 54 -5.77 -21.95 0.69
N VAL A 55 -5.69 -23.17 1.23
CA VAL A 55 -4.45 -23.90 1.44
C VAL A 55 -4.41 -25.01 0.40
N HIS A 56 -3.59 -24.83 -0.63
CA HIS A 56 -3.33 -25.87 -1.60
C HIS A 56 -2.15 -26.73 -1.11
N ILE A 57 -2.48 -27.82 -0.42
CA ILE A 57 -1.49 -28.77 0.14
C ILE A 57 -0.56 -29.36 -0.94
N PRO A 58 -1.05 -29.79 -2.13
CA PRO A 58 -0.18 -30.42 -3.14
C PRO A 58 0.85 -29.44 -3.72
N SER A 59 0.47 -28.18 -3.94
CA SER A 59 1.34 -27.15 -4.50
C SER A 59 1.99 -26.25 -3.44
N ARG A 60 1.73 -26.51 -2.15
CA ARG A 60 2.22 -25.72 -1.00
C ARG A 60 1.94 -24.23 -1.16
N LYS A 61 0.81 -23.88 -1.78
CA LYS A 61 0.37 -22.52 -1.98
C LYS A 61 -0.58 -22.12 -0.86
N LEU A 62 -0.33 -20.96 -0.30
CA LEU A 62 -1.25 -20.30 0.60
C LEU A 62 -1.79 -19.05 -0.09
N ASP A 63 -3.07 -19.08 -0.42
CA ASP A 63 -3.81 -17.93 -0.93
C ASP A 63 -4.67 -17.37 0.20
N PHE A 64 -4.50 -16.09 0.52
CA PHE A 64 -5.38 -15.42 1.47
C PHE A 64 -5.86 -14.09 0.91
N LYS A 65 -7.05 -13.69 1.35
CA LYS A 65 -7.66 -12.40 1.03
C LYS A 65 -7.92 -11.65 2.33
N LEU A 66 -7.33 -10.47 2.43
CA LEU A 66 -7.53 -9.56 3.56
C LEU A 66 -8.32 -8.34 3.08
N THR A 67 -9.34 -7.94 3.85
CA THR A 67 -9.97 -6.63 3.75
C THR A 67 -9.54 -5.77 4.92
N PHE A 68 -9.29 -4.49 4.68
CA PHE A 68 -8.97 -3.50 5.71
C PHE A 68 -10.09 -2.45 5.74
N PRO A 69 -10.89 -2.36 6.81
CA PRO A 69 -12.03 -1.46 6.89
C PRO A 69 -11.61 0.01 6.89
N SER A 70 -10.41 0.31 7.38
CA SER A 70 -9.84 1.65 7.31
C SER A 70 -8.32 1.59 7.34
N VAL A 71 -7.70 2.17 6.33
CA VAL A 71 -6.26 2.40 6.25
C VAL A 71 -6.03 3.91 6.19
N GLN A 72 -5.34 4.42 7.20
CA GLN A 72 -4.96 5.81 7.29
C GLN A 72 -3.48 5.96 6.99
N THR A 73 -3.15 6.81 6.03
CA THR A 73 -1.76 7.18 5.74
C THR A 73 -1.57 8.68 5.90
N ILE A 74 -0.58 9.06 6.70
CA ILE A 74 -0.12 10.45 6.81
C ILE A 74 1.30 10.55 6.29
N GLY A 75 1.68 11.68 5.71
CA GLY A 75 3.05 11.89 5.24
C GLY A 75 3.22 13.24 4.57
N ARG A 76 4.36 13.42 3.90
CA ARG A 76 4.70 14.61 3.13
C ARG A 76 4.74 14.26 1.66
N TYR A 77 4.41 15.22 0.79
CA TYR A 77 4.53 15.05 -0.64
C TYR A 77 5.24 16.23 -1.29
N VAL A 78 5.90 15.95 -2.41
CA VAL A 78 6.37 16.93 -3.40
C VAL A 78 5.85 16.45 -4.74
N ALA A 79 5.01 17.24 -5.39
CA ALA A 79 4.37 16.90 -6.66
C ALA A 79 4.63 18.00 -7.70
N LYS A 80 5.03 17.57 -8.89
CA LYS A 80 5.31 18.46 -10.02
C LYS A 80 4.61 17.93 -11.26
N GLY A 81 3.99 18.82 -12.02
CA GLY A 81 3.20 18.37 -13.15
C GLY A 81 2.55 19.48 -13.95
N GLN A 82 1.58 19.07 -14.77
CA GLN A 82 0.83 19.92 -15.66
C GLN A 82 -0.64 19.50 -15.68
N LEU A 83 -1.53 20.48 -15.53
CA LEU A 83 -2.97 20.35 -15.69
C LEU A 83 -3.40 20.79 -17.09
N ALA A 84 -4.34 20.06 -17.68
CA ALA A 84 -4.91 20.25 -19.00
C ALA A 84 -3.87 20.41 -20.13
N GLY A 85 -2.63 19.97 -19.94
CA GLY A 85 -1.54 20.09 -20.91
C GLY A 85 -0.93 21.50 -21.03
N PHE A 86 -1.32 22.48 -20.21
CA PHE A 86 -0.75 23.83 -20.28
C PHE A 86 -0.53 24.53 -18.94
N VAL A 87 -1.17 24.13 -17.83
CA VAL A 87 -1.00 24.80 -16.53
C VAL A 87 0.03 24.03 -15.68
N PRO A 88 1.28 24.51 -15.56
CA PRO A 88 2.27 23.83 -14.71
C PRO A 88 1.93 24.02 -13.22
N PHE A 89 2.30 23.04 -12.40
CA PHE A 89 2.29 23.18 -10.96
C PHE A 89 3.51 22.51 -10.32
N ASP A 90 3.93 23.10 -9.21
CA ASP A 90 4.94 22.56 -8.29
C ASP A 90 4.41 22.81 -6.88
N ARG A 91 4.06 21.73 -6.18
CA ARG A 91 3.40 21.79 -4.88
C ARG A 91 4.06 20.80 -3.94
N SER A 92 4.25 21.24 -2.71
CA SER A 92 4.64 20.36 -1.62
C SER A 92 3.74 20.63 -0.41
N GLY A 93 3.61 19.63 0.45
CA GLY A 93 2.78 19.75 1.64
C GLY A 93 2.69 18.46 2.43
N SER A 94 1.88 18.49 3.47
CA SER A 94 1.48 17.28 4.18
C SER A 94 0.19 16.72 3.56
N PHE A 95 0.05 15.40 3.58
CA PHE A 95 -1.18 14.74 3.18
C PHE A 95 -1.67 13.82 4.30
N MET A 96 -2.98 13.64 4.34
CA MET A 96 -3.64 12.62 5.13
C MET A 96 -4.67 11.96 4.22
N SER A 97 -4.59 10.64 4.10
CA SER A 97 -5.50 9.84 3.30
C SER A 97 -6.12 8.77 4.19
N VAL A 98 -7.43 8.56 4.05
CA VAL A 98 -8.18 7.52 4.73
C VAL A 98 -8.98 6.79 3.66
N ASN A 99 -8.70 5.51 3.46
CA ASN A 99 -9.40 4.68 2.49
C ASN A 99 -9.78 3.34 3.13
N ALA A 100 -10.90 2.77 2.70
CA ALA A 100 -11.09 1.33 2.83
C ALA A 100 -10.22 0.64 1.76
N CYS A 101 -9.55 -0.46 2.12
CA CYS A 101 -8.76 -1.24 1.18
C CYS A 101 -9.39 -2.62 1.08
N ASP A 102 -10.09 -2.86 -0.02
CA ASP A 102 -11.02 -3.97 -0.10
C ASP A 102 -10.33 -5.31 -0.30
N ILE A 103 -9.17 -5.40 -0.98
CA ILE A 103 -8.54 -6.71 -1.20
C ILE A 103 -7.01 -6.58 -1.33
N VAL A 104 -6.28 -7.13 -0.36
CA VAL A 104 -4.89 -7.56 -0.57
C VAL A 104 -4.89 -9.05 -0.80
N ARG A 105 -4.46 -9.47 -2.00
CA ARG A 105 -4.22 -10.87 -2.34
C ARG A 105 -2.73 -11.11 -2.39
N ASP A 106 -2.27 -12.08 -1.62
CA ASP A 106 -0.87 -12.48 -1.59
C ASP A 106 -0.78 -14.00 -1.73
N GLU A 107 0.12 -14.44 -2.62
CA GLU A 107 0.41 -15.87 -2.82
C GLU A 107 1.75 -16.15 -2.15
N LEU A 108 1.72 -16.89 -1.03
CA LEU A 108 2.93 -17.37 -0.38
C LEU A 108 3.26 -18.78 -0.88
N GLN A 109 4.39 -18.90 -1.58
CA GLN A 109 5.05 -20.19 -1.84
C GLN A 109 6.32 -20.28 -0.99
N ARG A 110 6.56 -21.44 -0.34
CA ARG A 110 7.83 -21.72 0.34
C ARG A 110 8.95 -21.75 -0.71
N GLY A 111 9.59 -20.61 -0.95
CA GLY A 111 10.57 -20.40 -2.02
C GLY A 111 10.89 -18.94 -2.40
N LEU A 112 10.49 -17.94 -1.60
CA LEU A 112 10.95 -16.53 -1.70
C LEU A 112 10.51 -15.75 -2.96
N GLN A 113 9.24 -15.86 -3.36
CA GLN A 113 8.61 -14.89 -4.26
C GLN A 113 7.19 -14.58 -3.79
N THR A 114 7.04 -13.45 -3.10
CA THR A 114 5.75 -12.88 -2.72
C THR A 114 5.25 -12.01 -3.87
N ARG A 115 4.08 -12.31 -4.45
CA ARG A 115 3.42 -11.45 -5.44
C ARG A 115 2.17 -10.83 -4.84
N THR A 116 2.30 -9.59 -4.40
CA THR A 116 1.20 -8.80 -3.87
C THR A 116 0.44 -8.13 -5.00
N TYR A 117 -0.86 -8.38 -5.11
CA TYR A 117 -1.75 -7.71 -6.05
C TYR A 117 -2.72 -6.80 -5.29
N ILE A 118 -2.69 -5.50 -5.59
CA ILE A 118 -3.67 -4.52 -5.11
C ILE A 118 -4.72 -4.38 -6.22
N LEU A 119 -5.96 -4.80 -5.94
CA LEU A 119 -7.08 -4.62 -6.85
C LEU A 119 -7.83 -3.33 -6.43
N HIS A 120 -7.91 -2.37 -7.36
CA HIS A 120 -8.68 -1.13 -7.21
C HIS A 120 -10.13 -1.34 -7.64
#